data_AF-D7LB43-F1
#
_entry.id   AF-D7LB43-F1
#
_cell.length_a   1.000
_cell.length_b   1.000
_cell.length_c   1.000
_cell.angle_alpha   90.00
_cell.angle_beta   90.00
_cell.angle_gamma   90.00
#
_symmetry.space_group_name_H-M   'P 1'
#
loop_
_entity.id
_entity.type
_entity.pdbx_description
1 polymer ?
#
loop_
_entity_poly.entity_id
_entity_poly.type
_entity_poly.pdbx_seq_one_letter_code
_entity_poly.pdbx_strand_id
1 'polypeptide(L)'
;MEVEVKLRLLTAAAHLRLTTLLTPFHLRTLHQRNIFFDTPKNDLSLRRAVLRLRFLQNAAVSAASSSPPRCIVSLKAKPTLANGISRVEEDEEEIEYGIGKECVDSPAKLSDIGSRVLKRVKEEYGFKDFLGFVCLGGFENVRNVYEWRGVKLEVDETKYDFGNCYEIECETEEPERVKTMIEEFLTENKIEFLNSDMTKFAVFRSGKLP
;
A
#
# COMPACT_ATOMS: atom_id res chain seq x y z
N MET A 1 -9.89 -11.97 3.45
CA MET A 1 -9.85 -10.69 4.18
C MET A 1 -8.41 -10.48 4.55
N GLU A 2 -7.80 -9.41 4.08
CA GLU A 2 -6.43 -9.03 4.47
C GLU A 2 -6.51 -8.46 5.89
N VAL A 3 -5.59 -8.88 6.75
CA VAL A 3 -5.45 -8.41 8.14
C VAL A 3 -3.99 -8.09 8.40
N GLU A 4 -3.72 -6.88 8.84
CA GLU A 4 -2.35 -6.42 9.10
C GLU A 4 -2.28 -5.56 10.37
N VAL A 5 -1.15 -5.68 11.08
CA VAL A 5 -0.72 -4.69 12.06
C VAL A 5 -0.20 -3.47 11.29
N LYS A 6 -0.52 -2.27 11.73
CA LYS A 6 -0.16 -1.01 11.08
C LYS A 6 0.16 0.07 12.12
N LEU A 7 1.45 0.33 12.33
CA LEU A 7 1.94 1.33 13.28
C LEU A 7 2.68 2.45 12.55
N ARG A 8 2.53 3.68 13.04
CA ARG A 8 3.20 4.86 12.52
C ARG A 8 4.48 5.08 13.29
N LEU A 9 5.61 5.26 12.59
CA LEU A 9 6.86 5.72 13.19
C LEU A 9 6.85 7.26 13.15
N LEU A 10 7.08 7.90 14.30
CA LEU A 10 6.77 9.33 14.43
C LEU A 10 7.77 10.25 13.72
N THR A 11 8.99 9.77 13.47
CA THR A 11 10.07 10.59 12.93
C THR A 11 10.93 9.82 11.93
N ALA A 12 11.64 10.57 11.07
CA ALA A 12 12.65 10.01 10.18
C ALA A 12 13.78 9.32 10.96
N ALA A 13 14.12 9.84 12.15
CA ALA A 13 15.11 9.23 13.05
C ALA A 13 14.63 7.88 13.61
N ALA A 14 13.34 7.76 13.97
CA ALA A 14 12.73 6.50 14.37
C ALA A 14 12.79 5.46 13.23
N HIS A 15 12.44 5.87 12.01
CA HIS A 15 12.56 5.03 10.81
C HIS A 15 14.02 4.58 10.53
N LEU A 16 14.98 5.52 10.56
CA LEU A 16 16.40 5.21 10.34
C LEU A 16 16.93 4.22 11.40
N ARG A 17 16.58 4.43 12.67
CA ARG A 17 16.97 3.55 13.76
C ARG A 17 16.39 2.15 13.59
N LEU A 18 15.10 2.05 13.26
CA LEU A 18 14.43 0.76 13.04
C LEU A 18 15.08 -0.01 11.88
N THR A 19 15.22 0.63 10.72
CA THR A 19 15.81 0.00 9.54
C THR A 19 17.26 -0.43 9.78
N THR A 20 18.04 0.36 10.51
CA THR A 20 19.40 -0.01 10.93
C THR A 20 19.40 -1.28 11.77
N LEU A 21 18.54 -1.37 12.80
CA LEU A 21 18.45 -2.55 13.67
C LEU A 21 17.95 -3.80 12.94
N LEU A 22 17.09 -3.61 11.93
CA LEU A 22 16.54 -4.72 11.14
C LEU A 22 17.45 -5.19 10.00
N THR A 23 18.58 -4.52 9.74
CA THR A 23 19.53 -4.86 8.66
C THR A 23 19.84 -6.37 8.54
N PRO A 24 20.13 -7.11 9.64
CA PRO A 24 20.44 -8.54 9.56
C PRO A 24 19.30 -9.42 9.02
N PHE A 25 18.08 -8.89 9.01
CA PHE A 25 16.84 -9.59 8.64
C PHE A 25 16.32 -9.15 7.26
N HIS A 26 17.04 -8.28 6.55
CA HIS A 26 16.58 -7.70 5.29
C HIS A 26 16.42 -8.76 4.21
N LEU A 27 15.24 -8.77 3.59
CA LEU A 27 14.90 -9.68 2.51
C LEU A 27 15.00 -8.97 1.14
N ARG A 28 14.38 -7.79 1.02
CA ARG A 28 14.35 -7.01 -0.22
C ARG A 28 13.87 -5.58 0.03
N THR A 29 14.15 -4.70 -0.92
CA THR A 29 13.57 -3.34 -0.98
C THR A 29 12.74 -3.20 -2.25
N LEU A 30 11.52 -2.72 -2.11
CA LEU A 30 10.58 -2.50 -3.20
C LEU A 30 10.34 -1.00 -3.38
N HIS A 31 10.58 -0.51 -4.59
CA HIS A 31 10.13 0.82 -5.00
C HIS A 31 8.72 0.71 -5.56
N GLN A 32 7.78 1.42 -4.97
CA GLN A 32 6.37 1.38 -5.33
C GLN A 32 5.88 2.77 -5.73
N ARG A 33 5.08 2.83 -6.79
CA ARG A 33 4.28 4.00 -7.16
C ARG A 33 2.81 3.59 -7.17
N ASN A 34 2.03 4.16 -6.26
CA ASN A 34 0.62 3.83 -6.08
C ASN A 34 -0.23 4.92 -6.75
N ILE A 35 -1.03 4.55 -7.75
CA ILE A 35 -1.93 5.43 -8.50
C ILE A 35 -3.38 4.99 -8.28
N PHE A 36 -4.29 5.94 -8.09
CA PHE A 36 -5.66 5.66 -7.68
C PHE A 36 -6.69 6.17 -8.70
N PHE A 37 -7.84 5.50 -8.75
CA PHE A 37 -8.89 5.78 -9.71
C PHE A 37 -10.25 5.85 -9.01
N ASP A 38 -11.07 6.81 -9.41
CA ASP A 38 -12.47 6.94 -9.01
C ASP A 38 -13.19 7.82 -10.06
N THR A 39 -14.49 8.02 -9.91
CA THR A 39 -15.23 9.03 -10.67
C THR A 39 -14.97 10.43 -10.09
N PRO A 40 -15.25 11.51 -10.84
CA PRO A 40 -15.21 12.88 -10.30
C PRO A 40 -16.10 13.11 -9.08
N LYS A 41 -17.09 12.24 -8.85
CA LYS A 41 -18.02 12.31 -7.70
C LYS A 41 -17.60 11.41 -6.54
N ASN A 42 -16.48 10.71 -6.66
CA ASN A 42 -15.93 9.79 -5.67
C ASN A 42 -16.86 8.59 -5.38
N ASP A 43 -17.46 8.02 -6.43
CA ASP A 43 -18.47 6.95 -6.31
C ASP A 43 -17.93 5.69 -5.61
N LEU A 44 -16.65 5.34 -5.78
CA LEU A 44 -16.00 4.25 -5.04
C LEU A 44 -15.71 4.66 -3.60
N SER A 45 -15.11 5.84 -3.39
CA SER A 45 -14.77 6.32 -2.06
C SER A 45 -16.00 6.45 -1.14
N LEU A 46 -17.13 6.96 -1.67
CA LEU A 46 -18.41 7.06 -0.94
C LEU A 46 -18.95 5.68 -0.53
N ARG A 47 -18.56 4.63 -1.25
CA ARG A 47 -18.91 3.23 -0.97
C ARG A 47 -17.77 2.47 -0.29
N ARG A 48 -16.84 3.20 0.34
CA ARG A 48 -15.70 2.67 1.11
C ARG A 48 -14.84 1.70 0.30
N ALA A 49 -14.59 2.05 -0.95
CA ALA A 49 -13.79 1.28 -1.89
C ALA A 49 -12.65 2.12 -2.47
N VAL A 50 -11.51 1.47 -2.73
CA VAL A 50 -10.33 2.09 -3.32
C VAL A 50 -9.84 1.19 -4.44
N LEU A 51 -9.79 1.72 -5.66
CA LEU A 51 -9.17 1.08 -6.81
C LEU A 51 -7.78 1.69 -7.02
N ARG A 52 -6.76 0.83 -7.07
CA ARG A 52 -5.37 1.24 -7.21
C ARG A 52 -4.66 0.42 -8.28
N LEU A 53 -3.80 1.08 -9.05
CA LEU A 53 -2.69 0.47 -9.78
C LEU A 53 -1.39 0.74 -9.03
N ARG A 54 -0.67 -0.31 -8.65
CA ARG A 54 0.65 -0.24 -8.03
C ARG A 54 1.69 -0.68 -9.04
N PHE A 55 2.58 0.24 -9.42
CA PHE A 55 3.79 -0.08 -10.18
C PHE A 55 4.91 -0.36 -9.19
N LEU A 56 5.60 -1.50 -9.34
CA LEU A 56 6.67 -1.86 -8.41
C LEU A 56 7.88 -2.50 -9.08
N GLN A 57 9.05 -2.23 -8.50
CA GLN A 57 10.33 -2.79 -8.92
C GLN A 57 11.17 -3.12 -7.68
N ASN A 58 11.91 -4.25 -7.74
CA ASN A 58 12.87 -4.59 -6.70
C ASN A 58 14.14 -3.73 -6.87
N ALA A 59 14.69 -3.21 -5.78
CA ALA A 59 15.89 -2.37 -5.81
C ALA A 59 17.17 -3.19 -6.08
N ALA A 60 17.24 -4.43 -5.59
CA ALA A 60 18.44 -5.27 -5.62
C ALA A 60 18.62 -6.06 -6.93
N VAL A 61 18.03 -5.58 -8.02
CA VAL A 61 18.05 -6.27 -9.30
C VAL A 61 19.44 -6.11 -9.91
N SER A 62 20.23 -7.19 -9.89
CA SER A 62 21.56 -7.19 -10.52
C SER A 62 21.44 -6.82 -11.99
N ALA A 63 22.43 -6.09 -12.53
CA ALA A 63 22.49 -5.73 -13.95
C ALA A 63 22.44 -6.95 -14.90
N ALA A 64 22.70 -8.16 -14.39
CA ALA A 64 22.66 -9.41 -15.12
C ALA A 64 21.27 -10.10 -15.12
N SER A 65 20.32 -9.63 -14.32
CA SER A 65 19.02 -10.28 -14.13
C SER A 65 17.91 -9.24 -13.95
N SER A 66 17.62 -8.43 -14.96
CA SER A 66 16.58 -7.41 -14.86
C SER A 66 15.18 -8.05 -14.74
N SER A 67 14.63 -8.14 -13.53
CA SER A 67 13.20 -8.44 -13.38
C SER A 67 12.40 -7.27 -13.93
N PRO A 68 11.47 -7.48 -14.87
CA PRO A 68 10.67 -6.41 -15.42
C PRO A 68 9.86 -5.73 -14.30
N PRO A 69 9.58 -4.42 -14.41
CA PRO A 69 8.70 -3.75 -13.48
C PRO A 69 7.30 -4.38 -13.57
N ARG A 70 6.65 -4.51 -12.43
CA ARG A 70 5.34 -5.16 -12.29
C ARG A 70 4.25 -4.13 -12.10
N CYS A 71 3.03 -4.44 -12.52
CA CYS A 71 1.85 -3.62 -12.26
C CYS A 71 0.77 -4.50 -11.62
N ILE A 72 0.25 -4.08 -10.47
CA ILE A 72 -0.78 -4.81 -9.73
C ILE A 72 -2.01 -3.90 -9.65
N VAL A 73 -3.15 -4.39 -10.13
CA VAL A 73 -4.45 -3.79 -9.85
C VAL A 73 -4.99 -4.36 -8.54
N SER A 74 -5.52 -3.49 -7.69
CA SER A 74 -6.07 -3.89 -6.39
C SER A 74 -7.37 -3.15 -6.10
N LEU A 75 -8.39 -3.89 -5.67
CA LEU A 75 -9.60 -3.36 -5.07
C LEU A 75 -9.56 -3.63 -3.57
N LYS A 76 -9.52 -2.57 -2.76
CA LYS A 76 -9.70 -2.63 -1.30
C LYS A 76 -11.08 -2.09 -0.93
N ALA A 77 -11.89 -2.86 -0.21
CA ALA A 77 -13.26 -2.52 0.15
C ALA A 77 -13.56 -2.72 1.64
N LYS A 78 -14.47 -1.88 2.16
CA LYS A 78 -14.98 -1.91 3.54
C LYS A 78 -13.88 -1.94 4.62
N PRO A 79 -12.83 -1.09 4.54
CA PRO A 79 -11.72 -1.14 5.47
C PRO A 79 -12.17 -0.77 6.89
N THR A 80 -11.60 -1.44 7.88
CA THR A 80 -11.62 -1.04 9.29
C THR A 80 -10.19 -0.86 9.76
N LEU A 81 -9.91 0.23 10.46
CA LEU A 81 -8.61 0.51 11.03
C LEU A 81 -8.84 1.06 12.42
N ALA A 82 -8.46 0.29 13.43
CA ALA A 82 -8.60 0.66 14.83
C ALA A 82 -7.49 -0.01 15.63
N ASN A 83 -6.96 0.69 16.64
CA ASN A 83 -5.92 0.19 17.52
C ASN A 83 -4.71 -0.39 16.77
N GLY A 84 -4.34 0.22 15.63
CA GLY A 84 -3.20 -0.23 14.81
C GLY A 84 -3.41 -1.57 14.11
N ILE A 85 -4.66 -2.03 13.95
CA ILE A 85 -4.99 -3.24 13.19
C ILE A 85 -5.93 -2.87 12.05
N SER A 86 -5.49 -3.13 10.83
CA SER A 86 -6.25 -2.96 9.60
C SER A 86 -6.91 -4.29 9.23
N ARG A 87 -8.17 -4.24 8.81
CA ARG A 87 -8.88 -5.36 8.18
C ARG A 87 -9.62 -4.85 6.96
N VAL A 88 -9.44 -5.51 5.83
CA VAL A 88 -10.02 -5.08 4.56
C VAL A 88 -10.35 -6.26 3.65
N GLU A 89 -11.43 -6.12 2.88
CA GLU A 89 -11.67 -7.02 1.76
C GLU A 89 -10.75 -6.58 0.62
N GLU A 90 -9.74 -7.38 0.30
CA GLU A 90 -8.83 -7.09 -0.80
C GLU A 90 -8.93 -8.14 -1.90
N ASP A 91 -8.83 -7.67 -3.13
CA ASP A 91 -8.60 -8.50 -4.30
C ASP A 91 -7.55 -7.85 -5.22
N GLU A 92 -6.46 -8.57 -5.47
CA GLU A 92 -5.35 -8.09 -6.30
C GLU A 92 -5.07 -9.00 -7.49
N GLU A 93 -4.68 -8.42 -8.61
CA GLU A 93 -4.30 -9.14 -9.82
C GLU A 93 -3.14 -8.43 -10.50
N GLU A 94 -2.15 -9.19 -10.98
CA GLU A 94 -1.08 -8.65 -11.79
C GLU A 94 -1.55 -8.43 -13.22
N ILE A 95 -1.23 -7.26 -13.78
CA ILE A 95 -1.57 -6.86 -15.15
C ILE A 95 -0.31 -6.46 -15.91
N GLU A 96 -0.41 -6.37 -17.24
CA GLU A 96 0.70 -5.91 -18.06
C GLU A 96 1.09 -4.47 -17.71
N TYR A 97 2.38 -4.25 -17.50
CA TYR A 97 2.93 -2.96 -17.08
C TYR A 97 2.65 -1.84 -18.10
N GLY A 98 2.75 -2.12 -19.41
CA GLY A 98 2.46 -1.16 -20.47
C GLY A 98 1.01 -0.69 -20.45
N ILE A 99 0.06 -1.63 -20.40
CA ILE A 99 -1.37 -1.33 -20.33
C ILE A 99 -1.70 -0.56 -19.04
N GLY A 100 -1.09 -0.92 -17.91
CA GLY A 100 -1.25 -0.19 -16.66
C GLY A 100 -0.86 1.29 -16.80
N LYS A 101 0.23 1.61 -17.49
CA LYS A 101 0.63 3.00 -17.77
C LYS A 101 -0.39 3.72 -18.64
N GLU A 102 -0.86 3.08 -19.71
CA GLU A 102 -1.88 3.68 -20.58
C GLU A 102 -3.18 3.99 -19.84
N CYS A 103 -3.54 3.17 -18.85
CA CYS A 103 -4.71 3.41 -17.99
C CYS A 103 -4.54 4.63 -17.08
N VAL A 104 -3.31 4.99 -16.70
CA VAL A 104 -3.06 6.22 -15.93
C VAL A 104 -3.39 7.46 -16.77
N ASP A 105 -3.01 7.46 -18.04
CA ASP A 105 -3.28 8.57 -18.97
C ASP A 105 -4.72 8.55 -19.49
N SER A 106 -5.34 7.37 -19.59
CA SER A 106 -6.69 7.18 -20.11
C SER A 106 -7.44 6.10 -19.31
N PRO A 107 -8.07 6.45 -18.18
CA PRO A 107 -8.75 5.49 -17.30
C PRO A 107 -9.82 4.62 -17.97
N ALA A 108 -10.41 5.09 -19.07
CA ALA A 108 -11.34 4.30 -19.90
C ALA A 108 -10.76 2.93 -20.32
N LYS A 109 -9.44 2.86 -20.55
CA LYS A 109 -8.71 1.66 -20.96
C LYS A 109 -8.67 0.56 -19.90
N LEU A 110 -9.04 0.87 -18.64
CA LEU A 110 -9.29 -0.17 -17.63
C LEU A 110 -10.36 -1.16 -18.10
N SER A 111 -11.27 -0.75 -18.99
CA SER A 111 -12.30 -1.64 -19.56
C SER A 111 -11.74 -2.69 -20.53
N ASP A 112 -10.58 -2.41 -21.13
CA ASP A 112 -9.94 -3.28 -22.13
C ASP A 112 -9.15 -4.42 -21.47
N ILE A 113 -8.88 -4.29 -20.17
CA ILE A 113 -8.20 -5.31 -19.39
C ILE A 113 -9.23 -6.39 -19.03
N GLY A 114 -8.97 -7.63 -19.46
CA GLY A 114 -9.71 -8.83 -19.04
C GLY A 114 -9.48 -9.22 -17.57
N SER A 115 -9.38 -8.25 -16.67
CA SER A 115 -9.06 -8.42 -15.24
C SER A 115 -10.30 -8.84 -14.44
N ARG A 116 -10.12 -9.85 -13.59
CA ARG A 116 -11.16 -10.29 -12.65
C ARG A 116 -11.49 -9.22 -11.61
N VAL A 117 -10.48 -8.45 -11.16
CA VAL A 117 -10.64 -7.37 -10.19
C VAL A 117 -11.47 -6.24 -10.80
N LEU A 118 -11.15 -5.81 -12.02
CA LEU A 118 -11.88 -4.73 -12.69
C LEU A 118 -13.30 -5.15 -13.10
N LYS A 119 -13.49 -6.43 -13.45
CA LYS A 119 -14.84 -7.00 -13.62
C LYS A 119 -15.64 -6.94 -12.32
N ARG A 120 -15.05 -7.31 -11.19
CA ARG A 120 -15.66 -7.22 -9.86
C ARG A 120 -16.04 -5.78 -9.50
N VAL A 121 -15.19 -4.80 -9.80
CA VAL A 121 -15.52 -3.37 -9.62
C VAL A 121 -16.78 -2.99 -10.39
N LYS A 122 -16.89 -3.39 -11.66
CA LYS A 122 -18.07 -3.12 -12.49
C LYS A 122 -19.34 -3.73 -11.91
N GLU A 123 -19.27 -5.00 -11.53
CA GLU A 123 -20.42 -5.76 -11.02
C GLU A 123 -20.88 -5.29 -9.64
N GLU A 124 -19.98 -5.14 -8.67
CA GLU A 124 -20.33 -4.77 -7.30
C GLU A 124 -20.74 -3.30 -7.15
N TYR A 125 -20.19 -2.42 -7.98
CA TYR A 125 -20.43 -0.97 -7.88
C TYR A 125 -21.30 -0.42 -9.02
N GLY A 126 -21.83 -1.28 -9.88
CA GLY A 126 -22.85 -0.91 -10.88
C GLY A 126 -22.33 -0.05 -12.05
N PHE A 127 -21.07 -0.27 -12.46
CA PHE A 127 -20.49 0.42 -13.62
C PHE A 127 -20.57 -0.47 -14.87
N LYS A 128 -20.90 0.12 -16.02
CA LYS A 128 -20.85 -0.59 -17.31
C LYS A 128 -19.43 -0.69 -17.87
N ASP A 129 -18.67 0.39 -17.68
CA ASP A 129 -17.31 0.60 -18.14
C ASP A 129 -16.62 1.65 -17.24
N PHE A 130 -15.38 1.99 -17.58
CA PHE A 130 -14.58 3.00 -16.88
C PHE A 130 -14.51 4.36 -17.63
N LEU A 131 -15.41 4.66 -18.58
CA LEU A 131 -15.39 5.92 -19.33
C LEU A 131 -15.55 7.16 -18.43
N GLY A 132 -16.29 7.02 -17.32
CA GLY A 132 -16.53 8.09 -16.35
C GLY A 132 -15.46 8.20 -15.25
N PHE A 133 -14.39 7.40 -15.30
CA PHE A 133 -13.33 7.40 -14.29
C PHE A 133 -12.25 8.43 -14.61
N VAL A 134 -11.61 8.92 -13.56
CA VAL A 134 -10.43 9.77 -13.61
C VAL A 134 -9.29 9.14 -12.81
N CYS A 135 -8.06 9.45 -13.20
CA CYS A 135 -6.88 9.19 -12.39
C CYS A 135 -6.80 10.27 -11.31
N LEU A 136 -6.76 9.88 -10.04
CA LEU A 136 -6.65 10.80 -8.89
C LEU A 136 -5.20 11.25 -8.64
N GLY A 137 -4.24 10.76 -9.43
CA GLY A 137 -2.82 10.83 -9.11
C GLY A 137 -2.43 9.79 -8.07
N GLY A 138 -1.37 10.06 -7.33
CA GLY A 138 -0.85 9.12 -6.35
C GLY A 138 0.47 9.55 -5.72
N PHE A 139 1.18 8.59 -5.15
CA PHE A 139 2.40 8.83 -4.38
C PHE A 139 3.38 7.67 -4.49
N GLU A 140 4.63 7.94 -4.09
CA GLU A 140 5.70 6.94 -4.03
C GLU A 140 5.81 6.35 -2.62
N ASN A 141 6.27 5.09 -2.56
CA ASN A 141 6.58 4.40 -1.31
C ASN A 141 7.82 3.54 -1.50
N VAL A 142 8.78 3.64 -0.58
CA VAL A 142 9.90 2.72 -0.48
C VAL A 142 9.59 1.74 0.63
N ARG A 143 9.49 0.46 0.30
CA ARG A 143 9.18 -0.60 1.24
C ARG A 143 10.40 -1.48 1.47
N ASN A 144 10.89 -1.53 2.70
CA ASN A 144 11.88 -2.51 3.11
C ASN A 144 11.17 -3.71 3.75
N VAL A 145 11.45 -4.91 3.25
CA VAL A 145 10.84 -6.14 3.72
C VAL A 145 11.87 -6.92 4.53
N TYR A 146 11.49 -7.40 5.70
CA TYR A 146 12.36 -8.14 6.62
C TYR A 146 11.71 -9.46 7.05
N GLU A 147 12.51 -10.51 7.20
CA GLU A 147 12.11 -11.77 7.84
C GLU A 147 12.59 -11.78 9.29
N TRP A 148 11.70 -11.43 10.21
CA TRP A 148 12.06 -11.17 11.60
C TRP A 148 11.14 -11.95 12.55
N ARG A 149 11.73 -12.76 13.44
CA ARG A 149 11.01 -13.57 14.44
C ARG A 149 9.86 -14.40 13.85
N GLY A 150 10.03 -14.93 12.64
CA GLY A 150 9.05 -15.77 11.96
C GLY A 150 7.89 -15.00 11.29
N VAL A 151 7.91 -13.67 11.28
CA VAL A 151 6.94 -12.83 10.55
C VAL A 151 7.64 -11.99 9.48
N LYS A 152 6.85 -11.43 8.57
CA LYS A 152 7.32 -10.52 7.53
C LYS A 152 6.98 -9.09 7.89
N LEU A 153 8.00 -8.31 8.24
CA LEU A 153 7.82 -6.88 8.50
C LEU A 153 7.99 -6.09 7.21
N GLU A 154 7.09 -5.16 6.97
CA GLU A 154 7.18 -4.18 5.90
C GLU A 154 7.36 -2.79 6.52
N VAL A 155 8.55 -2.21 6.37
CA VAL A 155 8.85 -0.85 6.87
C VAL A 155 8.81 0.10 5.68
N ASP A 156 7.88 1.05 5.76
CA ASP A 156 7.53 1.94 4.67
C ASP A 156 8.03 3.36 4.92
N GLU A 157 8.64 3.94 3.90
CA GLU A 157 8.82 5.38 3.73
C GLU A 157 7.90 5.85 2.60
N THR A 158 6.79 6.48 2.95
CA THR A 158 5.85 7.04 1.98
C THR A 158 6.17 8.50 1.70
N LYS A 159 6.34 8.83 0.42
CA LYS A 159 6.77 10.14 -0.06
C LYS A 159 5.58 10.84 -0.73
N TYR A 160 5.01 11.82 -0.03
CA TYR A 160 3.99 12.72 -0.58
C TYR A 160 4.62 14.08 -0.91
N ASP A 161 3.94 14.87 -1.73
CA ASP A 161 4.37 16.25 -2.04
C ASP A 161 4.46 17.15 -0.81
N PHE A 162 3.64 16.85 0.22
CA PHE A 162 3.56 17.60 1.47
C PHE A 162 4.43 17.02 2.61
N GLY A 163 5.29 16.02 2.31
CA GLY A 163 6.26 15.46 3.25
C GLY A 163 6.21 13.93 3.33
N ASN A 164 7.09 13.38 4.16
CA ASN A 164 7.24 11.93 4.31
C ASN A 164 6.48 11.41 5.54
N CYS A 165 5.89 10.22 5.40
CA CYS A 165 5.37 9.42 6.51
C CYS A 165 6.11 8.09 6.59
N TYR A 166 6.16 7.53 7.80
CA TYR A 166 6.86 6.28 8.07
C TYR A 166 5.94 5.32 8.81
N GLU A 167 5.88 4.08 8.34
CA GLU A 167 5.00 3.06 8.92
C GLU A 167 5.72 1.71 9.01
N ILE A 168 5.27 0.86 9.93
CA ILE A 168 5.58 -0.57 9.97
C ILE A 168 4.27 -1.34 9.83
N GLU A 169 4.25 -2.26 8.86
CA GLU A 169 3.14 -3.14 8.54
C GLU A 169 3.56 -4.60 8.73
N CYS A 170 2.61 -5.45 9.13
CA CYS A 170 2.80 -6.89 9.19
C CYS A 170 1.47 -7.60 8.95
N GLU A 171 1.31 -8.22 7.78
CA GLU A 171 0.17 -9.08 7.47
C GLU A 171 0.22 -10.36 8.32
N THR A 172 -0.89 -10.71 8.99
CA THR A 172 -0.95 -11.85 9.90
C THR A 172 -2.39 -12.22 10.28
N GLU A 173 -2.62 -13.50 10.53
CA GLU A 173 -3.88 -14.00 11.11
C GLU A 173 -3.96 -13.80 12.64
N GLU A 174 -2.83 -13.47 13.28
CA GLU A 174 -2.72 -13.25 14.73
C GLU A 174 -2.31 -11.81 15.08
N PRO A 175 -3.11 -10.79 14.71
CA PRO A 175 -2.68 -9.39 14.74
C PRO A 175 -2.36 -8.89 16.15
N GLU A 176 -3.10 -9.30 17.17
CA GLU A 176 -2.84 -8.86 18.55
C GLU A 176 -1.49 -9.37 19.06
N ARG A 177 -1.21 -10.67 18.88
CA ARG A 177 0.05 -11.30 19.31
C ARG A 177 1.26 -10.66 18.60
N VAL A 178 1.14 -10.50 17.28
CA VAL A 178 2.22 -9.91 16.46
C VAL A 178 2.39 -8.42 16.78
N LYS A 179 1.29 -7.68 16.99
CA LYS A 179 1.33 -6.28 17.38
C LYS A 179 2.07 -6.10 18.70
N THR A 180 1.71 -6.83 19.75
CA THR A 180 2.40 -6.77 21.05
C THR A 180 3.90 -7.05 20.89
N MET A 181 4.28 -8.09 20.14
CA MET A 181 5.69 -8.41 19.88
C MET A 181 6.45 -7.27 19.18
N ILE A 182 5.80 -6.58 18.24
CA ILE A 182 6.40 -5.42 17.55
C ILE A 182 6.49 -4.24 18.51
N GLU A 183 5.42 -3.91 19.25
CA GLU A 183 5.37 -2.79 20.18
C GLU A 183 6.41 -2.92 21.32
N GLU A 184 6.60 -4.13 21.86
CA GLU A 184 7.65 -4.44 22.84
C GLU A 184 9.05 -4.16 22.26
N PHE A 185 9.33 -4.67 21.06
CA PHE A 185 10.61 -4.44 20.39
C PHE A 185 10.87 -2.95 20.13
N LEU A 186 9.87 -2.20 19.65
CA LEU A 186 10.00 -0.76 19.41
C LEU A 186 10.24 0.00 20.72
N THR A 187 9.55 -0.39 21.80
CA THR A 187 9.68 0.22 23.13
C THR A 187 11.07 -0.02 23.73
N GLU A 188 11.54 -1.27 23.74
CA GLU A 188 12.88 -1.64 24.22
C GLU A 188 13.99 -0.87 23.48
N ASN A 189 13.80 -0.67 22.18
CA ASN A 189 14.76 0.03 21.34
C ASN A 189 14.55 1.54 21.29
N LYS A 190 13.62 2.10 22.06
CA LYS A 190 13.33 3.55 22.12
C LYS A 190 13.03 4.13 20.73
N ILE A 191 12.21 3.42 19.95
CA ILE A 191 11.72 3.87 18.66
C ILE A 191 10.32 4.42 18.88
N GLU A 192 10.10 5.69 18.52
CA GLU A 192 8.83 6.37 18.74
C GLU A 192 7.77 5.89 17.73
N PHE A 193 6.65 5.39 18.24
CA PHE A 193 5.54 4.89 17.42
C PHE A 193 4.17 5.20 18.00
N LEU A 194 3.14 5.15 17.15
CA LEU A 194 1.72 5.15 17.52
C LEU A 194 0.95 4.17 16.64
N ASN A 195 -0.30 3.87 17.01
CA ASN A 195 -1.24 3.24 16.07
C ASN A 195 -1.42 4.13 14.84
N SER A 196 -1.49 3.52 13.65
CA SER A 196 -1.93 4.27 12.47
C SER A 196 -3.45 4.32 12.47
N ASP A 197 -4.01 5.54 12.42
CA ASP A 197 -5.46 5.75 12.36
C ASP A 197 -5.95 6.13 10.96
N MET A 198 -5.03 6.29 10.00
CA MET A 198 -5.32 6.61 8.61
C MET A 198 -4.58 5.67 7.66
N THR A 199 -5.20 5.31 6.53
CA THR A 199 -4.50 4.63 5.45
C THR A 199 -3.63 5.62 4.66
N LYS A 200 -2.59 5.13 3.97
CA LYS A 200 -1.77 5.97 3.08
C LYS A 200 -2.61 6.73 2.05
N PHE A 201 -3.64 6.08 1.49
CA PHE A 201 -4.58 6.74 0.58
C PHE A 201 -5.39 7.85 1.27
N ALA A 202 -5.87 7.63 2.50
CA ALA A 202 -6.57 8.67 3.25
C ALA A 202 -5.67 9.88 3.54
N VAL A 203 -4.41 9.65 3.89
CA VAL A 203 -3.40 10.72 4.08
C VAL A 203 -3.18 11.48 2.78
N PHE A 204 -2.94 10.77 1.67
CA PHE A 204 -2.83 11.39 0.34
C PHE A 204 -4.02 12.29 0.00
N ARG A 205 -5.25 11.80 0.19
CA ARG A 205 -6.47 12.57 -0.10
C ARG A 205 -6.68 13.76 0.84
N SER A 206 -6.10 13.72 2.05
CA SER A 206 -6.16 14.82 3.01
C SER A 206 -5.25 16.01 2.66
N GLY A 207 -4.22 15.79 1.83
CA GLY A 207 -3.29 16.83 1.39
C GLY A 207 -2.37 17.37 2.47
N LYS A 208 -2.22 16.68 3.61
CA LYS A 208 -1.37 17.09 4.74
C LYS A 208 -0.86 15.88 5.51
N LEU A 209 0.18 16.10 6.31
CA LEU A 209 0.67 15.08 7.24
C LEU A 209 -0.39 14.79 8.33
N PRO A 210 -0.57 13.52 8.73
CA PRO A 210 -1.48 13.14 9.81
C PRO A 210 -0.90 13.45 11.18
#